data_AF-A0A173VU14-F1
#
_entry.id   AF-A0A173VU14-F1
#
_cell.length_a   1.000
_cell.length_b   1.000
_cell.length_c   1.000
_cell.angle_alpha   90.00
_cell.angle_beta   90.00
_cell.angle_gamma   90.00
#
_symmetry.space_group_name_H-M   'P 1'
#
loop_
_entity.id
_entity.type
_entity.pdbx_description
1 polymer ?
#
loop_
_entity_poly.entity_id
_entity_poly.type
_entity_poly.pdbx_seq_one_letter_code
_entity_poly.pdbx_strand_id
1 'polypeptide(L)'
;MLNNIYEFQKIHLHTQRIMYFLPLVFIYFFLLPNHYQLLVNADESILIKIFDSAQEFLILIEIWFQYLGFRWILSPELKEISYCNMRIKKNMWFSSNTILSVVLFLPYAIILALISEKYFFNVPVIFFQCVLAGIMTFFLMHLLKSALGGMTVMIGYYFLCVNHALPQKFSIIVLGILPENYRINWYITQIIFIVFFLIGVFLMEKNKYVQS
;
A
#
# COMPACT_ATOMS: atom_id res chain seq x y z
N MET A 1 -18.76 15.20 29.97
CA MET A 1 -18.04 14.01 29.45
C MET A 1 -18.32 13.76 27.98
N LEU A 2 -19.59 13.74 27.51
CA LEU A 2 -19.94 13.61 26.08
C LEU A 2 -19.30 14.69 25.17
N ASN A 3 -19.29 15.95 25.59
CA ASN A 3 -18.72 17.06 24.79
C ASN A 3 -17.22 16.89 24.50
N ASN A 4 -16.45 16.35 25.44
CA ASN A 4 -15.02 16.09 25.25
C ASN A 4 -14.76 14.94 24.27
N ILE A 5 -15.66 13.94 24.22
CA ILE A 5 -15.55 12.81 23.28
C ILE A 5 -15.80 13.31 21.85
N TYR A 6 -16.81 14.14 21.64
CA TYR A 6 -17.11 14.72 20.33
C TYR A 6 -16.00 15.66 19.82
N GLU A 7 -15.45 16.51 20.67
CA GLU A 7 -14.33 17.38 20.30
C GLU A 7 -13.06 16.56 19.99
N PHE A 8 -12.77 15.52 20.78
CA PHE A 8 -11.66 14.61 20.50
C PHE A 8 -11.83 13.87 19.17
N GLN A 9 -13.05 13.42 18.86
CA GLN A 9 -13.38 12.80 17.57
C GLN A 9 -13.17 13.76 16.39
N LYS A 10 -13.58 15.01 16.54
CA LYS A 10 -13.43 16.05 15.51
C LYS A 10 -11.95 16.33 15.21
N ILE A 11 -11.13 16.46 16.26
CA ILE A 11 -9.68 16.61 16.14
C ILE A 11 -9.08 15.37 15.46
N HIS A 12 -9.46 14.17 15.90
CA HIS A 12 -8.94 12.92 15.34
C HIS A 12 -9.25 12.77 13.84
N LEU A 13 -10.49 13.06 13.43
CA LEU A 13 -10.90 13.05 12.03
C LEU A 13 -10.14 14.10 11.21
N HIS A 14 -9.94 15.29 11.76
CA HIS A 14 -9.19 16.34 11.08
C HIS A 14 -7.72 15.96 10.89
N THR A 15 -7.07 15.44 11.93
CA THR A 15 -5.69 14.95 11.86
C THR A 15 -5.54 13.78 10.89
N GLN A 16 -6.47 12.82 10.88
CA GLN A 16 -6.44 11.70 9.92
C GLN A 16 -6.54 12.17 8.47
N ARG A 17 -7.40 13.15 8.18
CA ARG A 17 -7.49 13.75 6.83
C ARG A 17 -6.14 14.35 6.41
N ILE A 18 -5.48 15.10 7.29
CA ILE A 18 -4.15 15.66 7.04
C ILE A 18 -3.13 14.55 6.75
N MET A 19 -3.20 13.43 7.47
CA MET A 19 -2.30 12.28 7.27
C MET A 19 -2.48 11.59 5.90
N TYR A 20 -3.65 11.71 5.25
CA TYR A 20 -3.84 11.27 3.86
C TYR A 20 -3.18 12.22 2.84
N PHE A 21 -3.05 13.51 3.17
CA PHE A 21 -2.40 14.48 2.29
C PHE A 21 -0.88 14.39 2.32
N LEU A 22 -0.28 13.92 3.41
CA LEU A 22 1.18 13.89 3.56
C LEU A 22 1.87 13.06 2.44
N PRO A 23 1.43 11.84 2.11
CA PRO A 23 1.99 11.10 0.98
C PRO A 23 1.84 11.80 -0.37
N LEU A 24 0.73 12.54 -0.56
CA LEU A 24 0.50 13.30 -1.80
C LEU A 24 1.50 14.44 -1.94
N VAL A 25 1.71 15.19 -0.87
CA VAL A 25 2.70 16.25 -0.85
C VAL A 25 4.08 15.66 -1.16
N PHE A 26 4.43 14.53 -0.56
CA PHE A 26 5.70 13.86 -0.82
C PHE A 26 5.85 13.42 -2.29
N ILE A 27 4.87 12.71 -2.85
CA ILE A 27 4.93 12.22 -4.24
C ILE A 27 5.07 13.39 -5.22
N TYR A 28 4.23 14.42 -5.10
CA TYR A 28 4.13 15.44 -6.14
C TYR A 28 5.09 16.61 -6.00
N PHE A 29 5.47 16.98 -4.78
CA PHE A 29 6.39 18.11 -4.56
C PHE A 29 7.85 17.68 -4.39
N PHE A 30 8.12 16.42 -4.07
CA PHE A 30 9.48 15.94 -3.84
C PHE A 30 9.87 14.83 -4.80
N LEU A 31 9.12 13.72 -4.82
CA LEU A 31 9.52 12.54 -5.60
C LEU A 31 9.45 12.80 -7.10
N LEU A 32 8.31 13.32 -7.59
CA LEU A 32 8.07 13.56 -9.01
C LEU A 32 9.06 14.57 -9.61
N PRO A 33 9.30 15.76 -9.03
CA PRO A 33 10.25 16.71 -9.59
C PRO A 33 11.68 16.17 -9.62
N ASN A 34 12.11 15.46 -8.56
CA ASN A 34 13.44 14.87 -8.50
C ASN A 34 13.62 13.78 -9.57
N HIS A 35 12.67 12.85 -9.67
CA HIS A 35 12.72 11.80 -10.70
C HIS A 35 12.66 12.40 -12.11
N TYR A 36 11.82 13.41 -12.34
CA TYR A 36 11.76 14.12 -13.62
C TYR A 36 13.13 14.69 -14.02
N GLN A 37 13.78 15.43 -13.12
CA GLN A 37 15.10 16.04 -13.38
C GLN A 37 16.17 14.99 -13.71
N LEU A 38 16.16 13.86 -13.01
CA LEU A 38 17.13 12.78 -13.22
C LEU A 38 16.88 12.04 -14.54
N LEU A 39 15.62 11.94 -15.00
CA LEU A 39 15.24 11.19 -16.18
C LEU A 39 15.61 11.87 -17.51
N VAL A 40 15.75 13.20 -17.55
CA VAL A 40 15.97 13.96 -18.80
C VAL A 40 17.24 13.54 -19.55
N ASN A 41 18.25 12.96 -18.87
CA ASN A 41 19.46 12.41 -19.48
C ASN A 41 19.91 11.10 -18.78
N ALA A 42 18.96 10.25 -18.39
CA ALA A 42 19.28 9.07 -17.58
C ALA A 42 19.92 7.94 -18.38
N ASP A 43 21.07 7.45 -17.91
CA ASP A 43 21.58 6.13 -18.26
C ASP A 43 20.76 5.02 -17.59
N GLU A 44 20.91 3.78 -18.07
CA GLU A 44 20.21 2.60 -17.53
C GLU A 44 20.41 2.43 -16.00
N SER A 45 21.60 2.76 -15.49
CA SER A 45 21.89 2.69 -14.05
C SER A 45 21.11 3.72 -13.21
N ILE A 46 20.80 4.88 -13.79
CA ILE A 46 19.98 5.92 -13.16
C ILE A 46 18.51 5.51 -13.20
N LEU A 47 18.06 4.94 -14.32
CA LEU A 47 16.71 4.42 -14.48
C LEU A 47 16.38 3.34 -13.45
N ILE A 48 17.28 2.37 -13.24
CA ILE A 48 17.12 1.34 -12.21
C ILE A 48 16.89 1.99 -10.84
N LYS A 49 17.72 2.96 -10.44
CA LYS A 49 17.57 3.66 -9.15
C LYS A 49 16.25 4.42 -9.02
N ILE A 50 15.76 5.00 -10.10
CA ILE A 50 14.49 5.72 -10.11
C ILE A 50 13.32 4.76 -9.95
N PHE A 51 13.34 3.63 -10.66
CA PHE A 51 12.31 2.59 -10.52
C PHE A 51 12.37 1.89 -9.16
N ASP A 52 13.57 1.66 -8.61
CA ASP A 52 13.77 1.15 -7.24
C ASP A 52 13.18 2.11 -6.21
N SER A 53 13.53 3.39 -6.28
CA SER A 53 12.96 4.45 -5.43
C SER A 53 11.43 4.53 -5.57
N ALA A 54 10.90 4.49 -6.79
CA ALA A 54 9.46 4.50 -7.02
C ALA A 54 8.75 3.30 -6.38
N GLN A 55 9.33 2.09 -6.50
CA GLN A 55 8.81 0.89 -5.85
C GLN A 55 8.79 1.04 -4.33
N GLU A 56 9.91 1.46 -3.74
CA GLU A 56 10.06 1.64 -2.30
C GLU A 56 9.00 2.60 -1.73
N PHE A 57 8.92 3.81 -2.28
CA PHE A 57 8.03 4.83 -1.76
C PHE A 57 6.55 4.51 -1.99
N LEU A 58 6.16 4.04 -3.18
CA LEU A 58 4.76 3.78 -3.47
C LEU A 58 4.20 2.62 -2.62
N ILE A 59 5.01 1.59 -2.37
CA ILE A 59 4.61 0.47 -1.49
C ILE A 59 4.47 0.95 -0.04
N LEU A 60 5.39 1.77 0.47
CA LEU A 60 5.25 2.34 1.82
C LEU A 60 3.99 3.20 1.96
N ILE A 61 3.68 3.99 0.93
CA ILE A 61 2.49 4.84 0.91
C ILE A 61 1.21 4.00 0.85
N GLU A 62 1.21 2.90 0.10
CA GLU A 62 0.07 1.97 0.08
C GLU A 62 -0.17 1.34 1.46
N ILE A 63 0.89 0.86 2.13
CA ILE A 63 0.80 0.33 3.50
C ILE A 63 0.22 1.38 4.45
N TRP A 64 0.68 2.63 4.32
CA TRP A 64 0.19 3.76 5.10
C TRP A 64 -1.30 4.06 4.84
N PHE A 65 -1.74 4.07 3.58
CA PHE A 65 -3.14 4.28 3.24
C PHE A 65 -4.05 3.17 3.74
N GLN A 66 -3.62 1.90 3.69
CA GLN A 66 -4.36 0.81 4.29
C GLN A 66 -4.45 0.96 5.82
N TYR A 67 -3.37 1.39 6.48
CA TYR A 67 -3.37 1.67 7.92
C TYR A 67 -4.36 2.77 8.30
N LEU A 68 -4.29 3.92 7.64
CA LEU A 68 -5.21 5.02 7.87
C LEU A 68 -6.66 4.61 7.58
N GLY A 69 -6.86 3.88 6.49
CA GLY A 69 -8.16 3.34 6.10
C GLY A 69 -8.73 2.43 7.17
N PHE A 70 -7.93 1.50 7.69
CA PHE A 70 -8.37 0.58 8.73
C PHE A 70 -8.71 1.30 10.04
N ARG A 71 -7.90 2.29 10.45
CA ARG A 71 -8.17 3.09 11.66
C ARG A 71 -9.45 3.90 11.59
N TRP A 72 -9.86 4.30 10.39
CA TRP A 72 -11.05 5.12 10.24
C TRP A 72 -12.35 4.33 10.45
N ILE A 73 -12.37 3.03 10.12
CA ILE A 73 -13.62 2.28 9.99
C ILE A 73 -13.73 1.05 10.92
N LEU A 74 -12.65 0.41 11.36
CA LEU A 74 -12.77 -0.93 11.95
C LEU A 74 -12.82 -1.01 13.48
N SER A 75 -14.03 -1.29 13.99
CA SER A 75 -14.39 -2.05 15.19
C SER A 75 -14.10 -1.45 16.59
N PRO A 76 -15.10 -1.40 17.50
CA PRO A 76 -14.89 -1.25 18.94
C PRO A 76 -14.05 -2.39 19.58
N GLU A 77 -13.68 -3.42 18.81
CA GLU A 77 -12.79 -4.51 19.22
C GLU A 77 -11.30 -4.21 18.96
N LEU A 78 -10.95 -3.14 18.24
CA LEU A 78 -9.58 -2.68 18.18
C LEU A 78 -9.18 -2.11 19.54
N LYS A 79 -8.05 -2.55 20.10
CA LYS A 79 -7.40 -1.88 21.25
C LYS A 79 -7.10 -0.40 20.97
N GLU A 80 -7.10 -0.01 19.70
CA GLU A 80 -6.95 1.36 19.22
C GLU A 80 -8.32 1.87 18.77
N ILE A 81 -8.74 2.95 19.40
CA ILE A 81 -10.12 3.43 19.37
C ILE A 81 -10.58 3.71 17.91
N SER A 82 -11.49 2.89 17.39
CA SER A 82 -12.22 3.14 16.14
C SER A 82 -13.47 3.95 16.48
N TYR A 83 -13.64 5.12 15.87
CA TYR A 83 -14.66 6.10 16.30
C TYR A 83 -15.89 6.18 15.39
N CYS A 84 -15.97 5.37 14.33
CA CYS A 84 -17.09 5.42 13.39
C CYS A 84 -18.05 4.23 13.56
N ASN A 85 -19.33 4.56 13.72
CA ASN A 85 -20.46 3.64 13.72
C ASN A 85 -20.56 2.98 12.33
N MET A 86 -20.33 1.67 12.21
CA MET A 86 -20.21 1.02 10.90
C MET A 86 -21.57 0.63 10.28
N ARG A 87 -21.90 1.26 9.14
CA ARG A 87 -22.85 0.72 8.13
C ARG A 87 -22.16 0.20 6.86
N ILE A 88 -20.86 0.45 6.67
CA ILE A 88 -20.12 0.10 5.43
C ILE A 88 -19.41 -1.25 5.60
N LYS A 89 -19.56 -2.15 4.61
CA LYS A 89 -18.87 -3.45 4.60
C LYS A 89 -17.36 -3.26 4.42
N LYS A 90 -16.53 -3.97 5.19
CA LYS A 90 -15.07 -3.84 5.17
C LYS A 90 -14.45 -4.01 3.78
N ASN A 91 -14.97 -4.96 3.01
CA ASN A 91 -14.55 -5.21 1.63
C ASN A 91 -14.82 -4.02 0.70
N MET A 92 -15.95 -3.32 0.86
CA MET A 92 -16.22 -2.10 0.08
C MET A 92 -15.20 -1.00 0.40
N TRP A 93 -14.78 -0.91 1.66
CA TRP A 93 -13.79 0.06 2.09
C TRP A 93 -12.37 -0.25 1.59
N PHE A 94 -11.95 -1.52 1.64
CA PHE A 94 -10.69 -1.95 1.02
C PHE A 94 -10.67 -1.54 -0.45
N SER A 95 -11.74 -1.87 -1.20
CA SER A 95 -11.86 -1.46 -2.61
C SER A 95 -11.80 0.06 -2.78
N SER A 96 -12.42 0.84 -1.89
CA SER A 96 -12.34 2.31 -1.95
C SER A 96 -10.93 2.84 -1.71
N ASN A 97 -10.19 2.31 -0.72
CA ASN A 97 -8.80 2.73 -0.47
C ASN A 97 -7.88 2.35 -1.62
N THR A 98 -8.04 1.15 -2.19
CA THR A 98 -7.25 0.70 -3.35
C THR A 98 -7.57 1.53 -4.59
N ILE A 99 -8.83 1.87 -4.84
CA ILE A 99 -9.19 2.78 -5.94
C ILE A 99 -8.58 4.16 -5.72
N LEU A 100 -8.66 4.68 -4.48
CA LEU A 100 -8.08 5.96 -4.14
C LEU A 100 -6.56 5.96 -4.36
N SER A 101 -5.83 4.95 -3.87
CA SER A 101 -4.38 4.87 -4.05
C SER A 101 -3.99 4.79 -5.53
N VAL A 102 -4.71 4.00 -6.33
CA VAL A 102 -4.49 3.91 -7.78
C VAL A 102 -4.72 5.27 -8.45
N VAL A 103 -5.82 5.95 -8.15
CA VAL A 103 -6.12 7.29 -8.70
C VAL A 103 -5.04 8.31 -8.34
N LEU A 104 -4.52 8.23 -7.11
CA LEU A 104 -3.46 9.11 -6.63
C LEU A 104 -2.10 8.78 -7.24
N PHE A 105 -1.81 7.52 -7.54
CA PHE A 105 -0.54 7.14 -8.17
C PHE A 105 -0.55 7.35 -9.68
N LEU A 106 -1.73 7.35 -10.31
CA LEU A 106 -1.88 7.40 -11.76
C LEU A 106 -1.18 8.60 -12.42
N PRO A 107 -1.31 9.86 -11.96
CA PRO A 107 -0.62 10.98 -12.59
C PRO A 107 0.90 10.88 -12.50
N TYR A 108 1.43 10.44 -11.35
CA TYR A 108 2.86 10.20 -11.16
C TYR A 108 3.36 9.11 -12.11
N ALA A 109 2.61 8.01 -12.19
CA ALA A 109 2.92 6.87 -13.02
C ALA A 109 2.89 7.18 -14.53
N ILE A 110 1.93 7.99 -14.99
CA ILE A 110 1.86 8.43 -16.39
C ILE A 110 3.12 9.24 -16.75
N ILE A 111 3.52 10.18 -15.90
CA ILE A 111 4.71 10.99 -16.15
C ILE A 111 5.97 10.12 -16.18
N LEU A 112 6.11 9.21 -15.21
CA LEU A 112 7.22 8.26 -15.16
C LEU A 112 7.27 7.40 -16.43
N ALA A 113 6.11 6.87 -16.86
CA ALA A 113 6.01 6.04 -18.05
C ALA A 113 6.39 6.80 -19.33
N LEU A 114 5.86 8.02 -19.52
CA LEU A 114 6.07 8.82 -20.72
C LEU A 114 7.55 9.21 -20.91
N ILE A 115 8.24 9.57 -19.82
CA ILE A 115 9.63 10.01 -19.90
C ILE A 115 10.58 8.82 -20.02
N SER A 116 10.23 7.69 -19.41
CA SER A 116 11.07 6.48 -19.46
C SER A 116 10.99 5.72 -20.78
N GLU A 117 10.09 6.11 -21.70
CA GLU A 117 9.83 5.57 -23.04
C GLU A 117 9.93 4.03 -23.14
N LYS A 118 11.16 3.51 -23.34
CA LYS A 118 11.48 2.07 -23.47
C LYS A 118 11.08 1.25 -22.25
N TYR A 119 10.99 1.88 -21.08
CA TYR A 119 10.76 1.25 -19.79
C TYR A 119 9.30 1.39 -19.30
N PHE A 120 8.39 1.72 -20.21
CA PHE A 120 6.96 1.89 -19.95
C PHE A 120 6.34 0.72 -19.16
N PHE A 121 6.72 -0.52 -19.52
CA PHE A 121 6.16 -1.74 -18.92
C PHE A 121 6.54 -1.94 -17.45
N ASN A 122 7.52 -1.20 -16.92
CA ASN A 122 7.84 -1.22 -15.50
C ASN A 122 6.72 -0.62 -14.62
N VAL A 123 5.98 0.36 -15.15
CA VAL A 123 4.94 1.08 -14.41
C VAL A 123 3.75 0.18 -14.04
N PRO A 124 3.17 -0.63 -14.95
CA PRO A 124 2.16 -1.62 -14.58
C PRO A 124 2.60 -2.59 -13.49
N VAL A 125 3.88 -2.99 -13.46
CA VAL A 125 4.40 -3.90 -12.44
C VAL A 125 4.44 -3.22 -11.08
N ILE A 126 4.82 -1.95 -11.02
CA ILE A 126 4.75 -1.15 -9.78
C ILE A 126 3.32 -1.08 -9.23
N PHE A 127 2.33 -0.86 -10.09
CA PHE A 127 0.93 -0.91 -9.66
C PHE A 127 0.53 -2.27 -9.11
N PHE A 128 0.95 -3.34 -9.78
CA PHE A 128 0.70 -4.70 -9.31
C PHE A 128 1.32 -4.95 -7.93
N GLN A 129 2.54 -4.46 -7.68
CA GLN A 129 3.19 -4.52 -6.37
C GLN A 129 2.46 -3.70 -5.31
N CYS A 130 1.93 -2.52 -5.65
CA CYS A 130 1.11 -1.74 -4.71
C CYS A 130 -0.16 -2.51 -4.34
N VAL A 131 -0.89 -3.07 -5.32
CA VAL A 131 -2.09 -3.87 -5.05
C VAL A 131 -1.77 -5.08 -4.15
N LEU A 132 -0.67 -5.78 -4.43
CA LEU A 132 -0.15 -6.86 -3.60
C LEU A 132 0.07 -6.41 -2.15
N ALA A 133 0.80 -5.30 -1.95
CA ALA A 133 1.09 -4.74 -0.64
C ALA A 133 -0.21 -4.36 0.10
N GLY A 134 -1.18 -3.78 -0.62
CA GLY A 134 -2.48 -3.43 -0.08
C GLY A 134 -3.24 -4.65 0.44
N ILE A 135 -3.34 -5.72 -0.36
CA ILE A 135 -4.01 -6.98 0.02
C ILE A 135 -3.32 -7.63 1.22
N MET A 136 -1.98 -7.72 1.20
CA MET A 136 -1.19 -8.30 2.30
C MET A 136 -1.40 -7.53 3.60
N THR A 137 -1.33 -6.20 3.54
CA THR A 137 -1.55 -5.32 4.70
C THR A 137 -2.94 -5.52 5.27
N PHE A 138 -3.96 -5.52 4.41
CA PHE A 138 -5.35 -5.70 4.80
C PHE A 138 -5.59 -7.06 5.46
N PHE A 139 -5.03 -8.14 4.91
CA PHE A 139 -5.08 -9.47 5.48
C PHE A 139 -4.44 -9.52 6.87
N LEU A 140 -3.24 -8.96 7.03
CA LEU A 140 -2.52 -8.96 8.32
C LEU A 140 -3.27 -8.17 9.39
N MET A 141 -3.85 -7.02 9.03
CA MET A 141 -4.68 -6.23 9.97
C MET A 141 -5.93 -7.00 10.38
N HIS A 142 -6.54 -7.77 9.47
CA HIS A 142 -7.65 -8.67 9.79
C HIS A 142 -7.22 -9.81 10.71
N LEU A 143 -6.13 -10.50 10.36
CA LEU A 143 -5.57 -11.61 11.11
C LEU A 143 -5.28 -11.23 12.56
N LEU A 144 -4.60 -10.10 12.74
CA LEU A 144 -4.18 -9.60 14.05
C LEU A 144 -5.26 -8.81 14.78
N LYS A 145 -6.37 -8.48 14.10
CA LYS A 145 -7.39 -7.56 14.59
C LYS A 145 -6.74 -6.27 15.13
N SER A 146 -5.80 -5.72 14.37
CA SER A 146 -5.03 -4.53 14.74
C SER A 146 -4.47 -3.82 13.51
N ALA A 147 -4.81 -2.53 13.36
CA ALA A 147 -4.26 -1.69 12.30
C ALA A 147 -2.74 -1.56 12.47
N LEU A 148 -2.28 -1.16 13.65
CA LEU A 148 -0.86 -1.00 13.95
C LEU A 148 -0.10 -2.32 13.88
N GLY A 149 -0.69 -3.42 14.39
CA GLY A 149 -0.07 -4.74 14.31
C GLY A 149 0.14 -5.19 12.86
N GLY A 150 -0.89 -5.07 12.01
CA GLY A 150 -0.78 -5.41 10.60
C GLY A 150 0.21 -4.53 9.85
N MET A 151 0.19 -3.22 10.11
CA MET A 151 1.19 -2.27 9.55
C MET A 151 2.61 -2.65 9.98
N THR A 152 2.83 -2.97 11.26
CA THR A 152 4.17 -3.31 11.79
C THR A 152 4.73 -4.56 11.12
N VAL A 153 3.91 -5.61 10.97
CA VAL A 153 4.34 -6.83 10.28
C VAL A 153 4.65 -6.54 8.81
N MET A 154 3.83 -5.75 8.14
CA MET A 154 4.05 -5.41 6.74
C MET A 154 5.30 -4.55 6.53
N ILE A 155 5.57 -3.58 7.42
CA ILE A 155 6.81 -2.80 7.41
C ILE A 155 8.02 -3.71 7.64
N GLY A 156 7.93 -4.66 8.57
CA GLY A 156 8.97 -5.67 8.79
C GLY A 156 9.24 -6.48 7.52
N TYR A 157 8.19 -6.95 6.85
CA TYR A 157 8.30 -7.64 5.56
C TYR A 157 8.92 -6.76 4.47
N TYR A 158 8.50 -5.50 4.36
CA TYR A 158 9.09 -4.52 3.45
C TYR A 158 10.61 -4.35 3.69
N PHE A 159 11.04 -4.22 4.94
CA PHE A 159 12.47 -4.12 5.28
C PHE A 159 13.24 -5.38 4.88
N LEU A 160 12.66 -6.56 5.05
CA LEU A 160 13.29 -7.80 4.60
C LEU A 160 13.42 -7.88 3.07
N CYS A 161 12.48 -7.30 2.33
CA CYS A 161 12.52 -7.20 0.87
C CYS A 161 13.65 -6.28 0.40
N VAL A 162 13.68 -5.05 0.91
CA VAL A 162 14.66 -4.01 0.51
C VAL A 162 16.10 -4.41 0.86
N ASN A 163 16.31 -5.11 1.99
CA ASN A 163 17.64 -5.58 2.39
C ASN A 163 18.06 -6.91 1.74
N HIS A 164 17.30 -7.41 0.76
CA HIS A 164 17.55 -8.70 0.10
C HIS A 164 17.65 -9.89 1.06
N ALA A 165 17.02 -9.81 2.23
CA ALA A 165 17.01 -10.87 3.23
C ALA A 165 16.05 -12.01 2.88
N LEU A 166 15.14 -11.78 1.92
CA LEU A 166 14.23 -12.77 1.38
C LEU A 166 14.68 -13.23 -0.02
N PRO A 167 14.45 -14.52 -0.38
CA PRO A 167 14.63 -14.95 -1.75
C PRO A 167 13.75 -14.13 -2.70
N GLN A 168 14.29 -13.72 -3.85
CA GLN A 168 13.62 -12.83 -4.81
C GLN A 168 12.18 -13.25 -5.14
N LYS A 169 11.91 -14.55 -5.30
CA LYS A 169 10.57 -15.08 -5.59
C LYS A 169 9.51 -14.77 -4.52
N PHE A 170 9.93 -14.59 -3.26
CA PHE A 170 9.06 -14.26 -2.14
C PHE A 170 9.01 -12.77 -1.82
N SER A 171 9.96 -12.00 -2.36
CA SER A 171 10.04 -10.56 -2.16
C SER A 171 9.07 -9.85 -3.08
N ILE A 172 8.24 -8.95 -2.55
CA ILE A 172 7.34 -8.12 -3.36
C ILE A 172 8.09 -7.06 -4.17
N ILE A 173 9.33 -6.73 -3.75
CA ILE A 173 10.24 -5.79 -4.44
C ILE A 173 11.51 -6.53 -4.82
N VAL A 174 12.02 -6.35 -6.04
CA VAL A 174 13.30 -6.90 -6.44
C VAL A 174 14.20 -5.75 -6.92
N LEU A 175 14.84 -5.08 -5.97
CA LEU A 175 15.70 -3.92 -6.24
C LEU A 175 16.90 -4.30 -7.11
N GLY A 176 17.38 -3.34 -7.90
CA GLY A 176 18.49 -3.51 -8.83
C GLY A 176 18.11 -4.22 -10.14
N ILE A 177 16.85 -4.64 -10.28
CA ILE A 177 16.32 -5.26 -11.49
C ILE A 177 15.11 -4.45 -11.94
N LEU A 178 15.09 -4.06 -13.21
CA LEU A 178 13.92 -3.39 -13.77
C LEU A 178 12.70 -4.33 -13.70
N PRO A 179 11.52 -3.84 -13.24
CA PRO A 179 10.33 -4.66 -13.07
C PRO A 179 9.89 -5.51 -14.29
N GLU A 180 10.13 -5.04 -15.51
CA GLU A 180 9.86 -5.75 -16.77
C GLU A 180 10.71 -7.01 -16.93
N ASN A 181 11.88 -7.03 -16.29
CA ASN A 181 12.85 -8.13 -16.33
C ASN A 181 12.61 -9.14 -15.20
N TYR A 182 11.53 -9.00 -14.43
CA TYR A 182 11.17 -9.98 -13.41
C TYR A 182 10.85 -11.33 -14.05
N ARG A 183 11.38 -12.40 -13.44
CA ARG A 183 11.15 -13.76 -13.92
C ARG A 183 9.68 -14.14 -13.79
N ILE A 184 9.16 -14.91 -14.74
CA ILE A 184 7.77 -15.43 -14.73
C ILE A 184 7.43 -16.13 -13.40
N ASN A 185 8.37 -16.87 -12.82
CA ASN A 185 8.19 -17.55 -11.53
C ASN A 185 7.86 -16.58 -10.37
N TRP A 186 8.34 -15.34 -10.45
CA TRP A 186 7.99 -14.29 -9.50
C TRP A 186 6.50 -13.98 -9.59
N TYR A 187 5.99 -13.66 -10.78
CA TYR A 187 4.57 -13.36 -11.01
C TYR A 187 3.65 -14.50 -10.55
N ILE A 188 3.99 -15.75 -10.90
CA ILE A 188 3.22 -16.93 -10.46
C ILE A 188 3.17 -16.99 -8.94
N THR A 189 4.31 -16.81 -8.27
CA THR A 189 4.38 -16.86 -6.81
C THR A 189 3.53 -15.76 -6.17
N GLN A 190 3.62 -14.53 -6.67
CA GLN A 190 2.83 -13.41 -6.16
C GLN A 190 1.32 -13.59 -6.37
N ILE A 191 0.90 -14.10 -7.52
CA ILE A 191 -0.52 -14.39 -7.80
C ILE A 191 -1.06 -15.45 -6.83
N ILE A 192 -0.29 -16.52 -6.58
CA ILE A 192 -0.69 -17.56 -5.61
C ILE A 192 -0.87 -16.96 -4.22
N PHE A 193 0.03 -16.07 -3.78
CA PHE A 193 -0.10 -15.39 -2.49
C PHE A 193 -1.33 -14.49 -2.42
N ILE A 194 -1.62 -13.71 -3.46
CA ILE A 194 -2.84 -12.88 -3.51
C ILE A 194 -4.08 -13.75 -3.29
N VAL A 195 -4.21 -14.82 -4.06
CA VAL A 195 -5.36 -15.70 -4.00
C VAL A 195 -5.50 -16.28 -2.59
N PHE A 196 -4.40 -16.73 -2.01
CA PHE A 196 -4.38 -17.25 -0.65
C PHE A 196 -4.82 -16.20 0.38
N PHE A 197 -4.28 -14.99 0.33
CA PHE A 197 -4.64 -13.91 1.26
C PHE A 197 -6.11 -13.49 1.13
N LEU A 198 -6.63 -13.37 -0.11
CA LEU A 198 -8.04 -13.04 -0.36
C LEU A 198 -8.99 -14.13 0.16
N ILE A 199 -8.66 -15.41 -0.05
CA ILE A 199 -9.42 -16.53 0.53
C ILE A 199 -9.39 -16.45 2.05
N GLY A 200 -8.22 -16.17 2.64
CA GLY A 200 -8.06 -16.00 4.08
C GLY A 200 -8.97 -14.91 4.65
N VAL A 201 -9.00 -13.74 4.03
CA VAL A 201 -9.91 -12.64 4.40
C VAL A 201 -11.37 -13.09 4.35
N PHE A 202 -11.79 -13.75 3.26
CA PHE A 202 -13.17 -14.19 3.09
C PHE A 202 -13.60 -15.19 4.18
N LEU A 203 -12.74 -16.17 4.49
CA LEU A 203 -13.00 -17.14 5.56
C LEU A 203 -13.11 -16.48 6.94
N MET A 204 -12.24 -15.50 7.22
CA MET A 204 -12.26 -14.74 8.47
C MET A 204 -13.54 -13.90 8.63
N GLU A 205 -14.05 -13.31 7.53
CA GLU A 205 -15.31 -12.59 7.57
C GLU A 205 -16.51 -13.50 7.78
N LYS A 206 -16.55 -14.68 7.14
CA LYS A 206 -17.65 -15.64 7.26
C LYS A 206 -17.79 -16.19 8.69
N ASN A 207 -16.67 -16.51 9.34
CA ASN A 207 -16.68 -17.04 10.72
C ASN A 207 -17.25 -16.05 11.75
N LYS A 208 -17.25 -14.74 11.45
CA LYS A 208 -17.82 -13.72 12.34
C LYS A 208 -19.35 -13.79 12.46
N TYR A 209 -20.04 -14.36 11.47
CA TYR A 209 -21.51 -14.47 11.43
C TYR A 209 -22.07 -15.80 11.97
N VAL A 210 -21.20 -16.74 12.36
CA VAL A 210 -21.61 -18.05 12.89
C VAL A 210 -21.60 -18.06 14.43
N GLN A 211 -20.95 -17.07 15.05
CA GLN A 211 -20.80 -16.95 16.51
C GLN A 211 -21.64 -15.81 17.13
N SER A 212 -22.53 -15.19 16.34
CA SER A 212 -23.53 -14.21 16.79
C SER A 212 -24.92 -14.83 16.82
#